data_AF-A0AAE4JUP0-F1
#
_entry.id   AF-A0AAE4JUP0-F1
#
_cell.length_a   1.000
_cell.length_b   1.000
_cell.length_c   1.000
_cell.angle_alpha   90.00
_cell.angle_beta   90.00
_cell.angle_gamma   90.00
#
_symmetry.space_group_name_H-M   'P 1'
#
loop_
_entity.id
_entity.type
_entity.pdbx_description
1 polymer ?
#
loop_
_entity_poly.entity_id
_entity_poly.type
_entity_poly.pdbx_seq_one_letter_code
_entity_poly.pdbx_strand_id
1 'polypeptide(L)'
;MDTKYTLFGAMHLDDDTFWHIGLQITLFTAPNEYPQQPVLIRFMLKAENDGYRVKITQTDKGHLLHAGNDAEFSGFFNDLQQIIRKNFEVGLQHFLEQSASLRTIGFVQ
;
A
#
# COMPACT_ATOMS: atom_id res chain seq x y z
N MET A 1 21.16 -29.19 -22.02
CA MET A 1 21.90 -27.92 -22.16
C MET A 1 21.95 -27.31 -20.79
N ASP A 2 23.16 -27.13 -20.29
CA ASP A 2 23.48 -26.80 -18.89
C ASP A 2 23.25 -25.30 -18.66
N THR A 3 22.20 -24.94 -17.92
CA THR A 3 21.83 -23.55 -17.63
C THR A 3 22.82 -23.02 -16.59
N LYS A 4 23.94 -22.45 -17.07
CA LYS A 4 24.93 -21.78 -16.22
C LYS A 4 24.26 -20.64 -15.46
N TYR A 5 23.94 -20.88 -14.19
CA TYR A 5 23.63 -19.84 -13.21
C TYR A 5 24.88 -18.97 -13.05
N THR A 6 24.94 -17.85 -13.76
CA THR A 6 25.98 -16.85 -13.56
C THR A 6 25.61 -16.02 -12.34
N LEU A 7 26.58 -15.75 -11.47
CA LEU A 7 26.40 -14.88 -10.30
C LEU A 7 25.82 -13.51 -10.71
N PHE A 8 26.17 -13.02 -11.90
CA PHE A 8 25.62 -11.80 -12.51
C PHE A 8 24.11 -11.86 -12.82
N GLY A 9 23.56 -13.02 -13.19
CA GLY A 9 22.12 -13.20 -13.39
C GLY A 9 21.35 -13.25 -12.07
N ALA A 10 21.97 -13.77 -11.00
CA ALA A 10 21.40 -13.80 -9.66
C ALA A 10 21.56 -12.47 -8.89
N MET A 11 22.47 -11.60 -9.32
CA MET A 11 22.67 -10.25 -8.80
C MET A 11 21.78 -9.20 -9.47
N HIS A 12 20.86 -9.57 -10.36
CA HIS A 12 19.69 -8.73 -10.63
C HIS A 12 18.76 -8.80 -9.42
N LEU A 13 19.20 -8.22 -8.30
CA LEU A 13 18.28 -7.42 -7.49
C LEU A 13 17.70 -6.45 -8.51
N ASP A 14 16.44 -6.66 -8.91
CA ASP A 14 15.71 -5.72 -9.76
C ASP A 14 16.12 -4.31 -9.32
N ASP A 15 16.69 -3.53 -10.24
CA ASP A 15 17.16 -2.18 -10.00
C ASP A 15 15.96 -1.35 -9.52
N ASP A 16 15.68 -1.40 -8.21
CA ASP A 16 14.64 -0.63 -7.58
C ASP A 16 15.15 0.80 -7.50
N THR A 17 15.05 1.45 -8.65
CA THR A 17 15.41 2.85 -8.87
C THR A 17 14.40 3.80 -8.24
N PHE A 18 13.47 3.29 -7.43
CA PHE A 18 12.52 4.07 -6.66
C PHE A 18 13.04 4.34 -5.25
N TRP A 19 12.88 5.58 -4.83
CA TRP A 19 12.96 5.96 -3.42
C TRP A 19 11.71 5.47 -2.71
N HIS A 20 11.89 4.70 -1.63
CA HIS A 20 10.78 4.28 -0.78
C HIS A 20 10.59 5.25 0.38
N ILE A 21 9.38 5.75 0.53
CA ILE A 21 8.99 6.62 1.64
C ILE A 21 7.81 5.99 2.36
N GLY A 22 7.93 5.80 3.67
CA GLY A 22 6.83 5.39 4.53
C GLY A 22 6.18 6.61 5.17
N LEU A 23 4.86 6.73 5.04
CA LEU A 23 4.05 7.72 5.73
C LEU A 23 3.05 6.99 6.63
N GLN A 24 3.13 7.21 7.93
CA GLN A 24 2.11 6.75 8.86
C GLN A 24 1.12 7.88 9.11
N ILE A 25 -0.15 7.65 8.78
CA ILE A 25 -1.25 8.55 9.10
C ILE A 25 -2.16 7.90 10.14
N THR A 26 -2.78 8.70 10.99
CA THR A 26 -3.84 8.24 11.89
C THR A 26 -5.18 8.60 11.28
N LEU A 27 -6.05 7.61 11.05
CA LEU A 27 -7.39 7.86 10.55
C LEU A 27 -8.36 8.09 11.71
N PHE A 28 -9.28 9.03 11.49
CA PHE A 28 -10.34 9.40 12.44
C PHE A 28 -11.69 9.23 11.77
N THR A 29 -12.59 8.47 12.39
CA THR A 29 -14.01 8.36 11.99
C THR A 29 -14.81 9.57 12.47
N ALA A 30 -14.51 10.05 13.68
CA ALA A 30 -15.02 11.28 14.25
C ALA A 30 -13.98 11.90 15.21
N PRO A 31 -14.09 13.20 15.55
CA PRO A 31 -13.25 13.81 16.59
C PRO A 31 -13.41 13.07 17.92
N ASN A 32 -12.30 12.78 18.61
CA ASN A 32 -12.24 12.13 19.92
C ASN A 32 -12.75 10.68 20.01
N GLU A 33 -12.91 9.96 18.89
CA GLU A 33 -13.18 8.51 18.91
C GLU A 33 -11.90 7.69 19.03
N TYR A 34 -11.95 6.65 19.88
CA TYR A 34 -10.92 5.63 20.07
C TYR A 34 -11.52 4.24 19.83
N PRO A 35 -10.75 3.27 19.33
CA PRO A 35 -9.32 3.32 19.04
C PRO A 35 -8.99 4.02 17.70
N GLN A 36 -7.96 4.84 17.74
CA GLN A 36 -7.37 5.43 16.53
C GLN A 36 -6.64 4.35 15.74
N GLN A 37 -6.89 4.26 14.43
CA GLN A 37 -6.23 3.27 13.58
C GLN A 37 -5.09 3.91 12.77
N PRO A 38 -3.82 3.54 13.03
CA PRO A 38 -2.72 3.96 12.20
C PRO A 38 -2.76 3.22 10.85
N VAL A 39 -2.50 3.94 9.77
CA VAL A 39 -2.35 3.42 8.42
C VAL A 39 -0.97 3.80 7.92
N LEU A 40 -0.16 2.78 7.62
CA LEU A 40 1.13 2.95 6.98
C LEU A 40 0.95 2.90 5.46
N ILE A 41 1.28 3.99 4.80
CA ILE A 41 1.29 4.11 3.35
C ILE A 41 2.74 4.09 2.89
N ARG A 42 3.07 3.19 1.96
CA ARG A 42 4.39 3.14 1.33
C ARG A 42 4.31 3.76 -0.06
N PHE A 43 5.07 4.81 -0.28
CA PHE A 43 5.27 5.41 -1.58
C PHE A 43 6.59 4.94 -2.19
N MET A 44 6.60 4.77 -3.50
CA MET A 44 7.77 4.53 -4.33
C MET A 44 7.86 5.69 -5.32
N LEU A 45 8.91 6.50 -5.22
CA LEU A 45 9.08 7.70 -6.03
C LEU A 45 10.31 7.57 -6.92
N LYS A 46 10.17 7.92 -8.19
CA LYS A 46 11.27 8.00 -9.14
C LYS A 46 11.19 9.31 -9.90
N ALA A 47 12.30 10.03 -9.97
CA ALA A 47 12.39 11.21 -10.82
C ALA A 47 12.35 10.80 -12.30
N GLU A 48 11.59 11.54 -13.09
CA GLU A 48 11.56 11.48 -14.55
C GLU A 48 11.89 12.87 -15.12
N ASN A 49 12.07 12.95 -16.45
CA ASN A 49 12.59 14.16 -17.10
C ASN A 49 11.84 15.45 -16.76
N ASP A 50 10.53 15.38 -16.49
CA ASP A 50 9.67 16.54 -16.22
C ASP A 50 8.84 16.40 -14.93
N GLY A 51 9.09 15.35 -14.12
CA GLY A 51 8.23 15.10 -12.97
C GLY A 51 8.66 13.91 -12.14
N TYR A 52 7.71 13.35 -11.41
CA TYR A 52 7.95 12.23 -10.51
C TYR A 52 6.94 11.13 -10.79
N ARG A 53 7.42 9.91 -11.03
CA ARG A 53 6.59 8.72 -11.01
C ARG A 53 6.41 8.27 -9.57
N VAL A 54 5.18 8.23 -9.10
CA VAL A 54 4.80 7.79 -7.75
C VAL A 54 3.97 6.51 -7.84
N LYS A 55 4.36 5.47 -7.10
CA LYS A 55 3.58 4.23 -6.94
C LYS A 55 3.24 3.99 -5.48
N ILE A 56 2.08 3.43 -5.22
CA ILE A 56 1.64 3.04 -3.85
C ILE A 56 1.80 1.53 -3.63
N THR A 57 1.70 0.72 -4.69
CA THR A 57 1.87 -0.74 -4.63
C THR A 57 2.81 -1.23 -5.73
N GLN A 58 3.32 -2.45 -5.62
CA GLN A 58 4.16 -3.02 -6.68
C GLN A 58 3.39 -3.18 -8.00
N THR A 59 2.11 -3.54 -7.91
CA THR A 59 1.19 -3.73 -9.05
C THR A 59 0.64 -2.43 -9.64
N ASP A 60 0.83 -1.31 -8.95
CA ASP A 60 0.48 0.01 -9.45
C ASP A 60 1.29 0.32 -10.71
N LYS A 61 0.66 0.93 -11.73
CA LYS A 61 1.36 1.36 -12.95
C LYS A 61 2.20 2.62 -12.71
N GLY A 62 1.93 3.33 -11.62
CA GLY A 62 2.54 4.57 -11.23
C GLY A 62 1.85 5.78 -11.84
N HIS A 63 1.75 6.84 -11.05
CA HIS A 63 1.19 8.12 -11.42
C HIS A 63 2.34 9.08 -11.74
N LEU A 64 2.32 9.72 -12.91
CA LEU A 64 3.27 10.78 -13.23
C LEU A 64 2.73 12.09 -12.69
N LEU A 65 3.51 12.75 -11.83
CA LEU A 65 3.13 13.99 -11.14
C LEU A 65 4.14 15.10 -11.44
N HIS A 66 3.64 16.26 -11.84
CA HIS A 66 4.42 17.47 -12.08
C HIS A 66 4.21 18.44 -10.91
N ALA A 67 5.30 19.02 -10.42
CA ALA A 67 5.21 19.99 -9.32
C ALA A 67 4.36 21.19 -9.73
N GLY A 68 3.36 21.54 -8.92
CA GLY A 68 2.43 22.64 -9.20
C GLY A 68 1.24 22.28 -10.10
N ASN A 69 1.09 21.02 -10.52
CA ASN A 69 -0.11 20.56 -11.23
C ASN A 69 -1.14 19.98 -10.26
N ASP A 70 -1.99 20.84 -9.70
CA ASP A 70 -2.99 20.47 -8.69
C ASP A 70 -3.98 19.39 -9.18
N ALA A 71 -4.28 19.33 -10.48
CA ALA A 71 -5.20 18.34 -11.03
C ALA A 71 -4.62 16.92 -10.96
N GLU A 72 -3.32 16.76 -11.25
CA GLU A 72 -2.62 15.48 -11.16
C GLU A 72 -2.52 15.00 -9.70
N PHE A 73 -2.19 15.90 -8.77
CA PHE A 73 -2.18 15.59 -7.35
C PHE A 73 -3.58 15.21 -6.85
N SER A 74 -4.62 15.94 -7.25
CA SER A 74 -6.00 15.63 -6.87
C SER A 74 -6.43 14.23 -7.35
N GLY A 75 -6.09 13.87 -8.60
CA GLY A 75 -6.34 12.54 -9.13
C GLY A 75 -5.64 11.45 -8.31
N PHE A 76 -4.34 11.63 -8.04
CA PHE A 76 -3.58 10.72 -7.20
C PHE A 76 -4.14 10.56 -5.78
N PHE A 77 -4.54 11.66 -5.13
CA PHE A 77 -5.11 11.61 -3.79
C PHE A 77 -6.46 10.91 -3.75
N ASN A 78 -7.30 11.07 -4.78
CA ASN A 78 -8.56 10.35 -4.88
C ASN A 78 -8.34 8.84 -5.01
N ASP A 79 -7.38 8.43 -5.84
CA ASP A 79 -7.02 7.02 -6.01
C ASP A 79 -6.45 6.43 -4.71
N LEU A 80 -5.58 7.18 -4.02
CA LEU A 80 -5.04 6.79 -2.71
C LEU A 80 -6.16 6.59 -1.68
N GLN A 81 -7.13 7.50 -1.62
CA GLN A 81 -8.29 7.36 -0.73
C GLN A 81 -9.11 6.12 -1.05
N GLN A 82 -9.33 5.84 -2.35
CA GLN A 82 -10.05 4.65 -2.78
C GLN A 82 -9.32 3.36 -2.40
N ILE A 83 -7.99 3.32 -2.54
CA ILE A 83 -7.15 2.20 -2.12
C ILE A 83 -7.25 1.98 -0.60
N ILE A 84 -7.13 3.04 0.19
CA ILE A 84 -7.27 2.97 1.65
C ILE A 84 -8.65 2.40 1.99
N ARG A 85 -9.72 3.00 1.47
CA ARG A 85 -11.10 2.56 1.72
C ARG A 85 -11.30 1.09 1.37
N LYS A 86 -10.85 0.63 0.19
CA LYS A 86 -10.97 -0.76 -0.23
C LYS A 86 -10.24 -1.72 0.72
N ASN A 87 -9.05 -1.34 1.20
CA ASN A 87 -8.32 -2.16 2.18
C ASN A 87 -9.09 -2.31 3.49
N PHE A 88 -9.76 -1.25 3.96
CA PHE A 88 -10.61 -1.30 5.14
C PHE A 88 -11.87 -2.13 4.93
N GLU A 89 -12.54 -2.00 3.78
CA GLU A 89 -13.73 -2.81 3.45
C GLU A 89 -13.38 -4.31 3.39
N VAL A 90 -12.26 -4.67 2.77
CA VAL A 90 -11.76 -6.06 2.72
C VAL A 90 -11.34 -6.55 4.11
N GLY A 91 -10.65 -5.72 4.90
CA GLY A 91 -10.27 -6.06 6.27
C GLY A 91 -11.49 -6.29 7.17
N LEU A 92 -12.53 -5.47 7.03
CA LEU A 92 -13.80 -5.63 7.72
C LEU A 92 -14.48 -6.95 7.32
N GLN A 93 -14.55 -7.22 6.02
CA GLN A 93 -15.12 -8.46 5.49
C GLN A 93 -14.41 -9.70 6.07
N HIS A 94 -13.08 -9.71 6.06
CA HIS A 94 -12.29 -10.80 6.64
C HIS A 94 -12.47 -10.94 8.15
N PHE A 95 -12.57 -9.83 8.90
CA PHE A 95 -12.85 -9.87 10.34
C PHE A 95 -14.23 -10.49 10.62
N LEU A 96 -15.25 -10.08 9.89
CA LEU A 96 -16.61 -10.62 10.00
C LEU A 96 -16.64 -12.12 9.68
N GLU A 97 -15.95 -12.55 8.62
CA GLU A 97 -15.83 -13.96 8.24
C GLU A 97 -15.08 -14.81 9.29
N GLN A 98 -14.05 -14.26 9.94
CA GLN A 98 -13.32 -14.96 11.02
C GLN A 98 -14.17 -15.15 12.28
N SER A 99 -15.02 -14.17 12.61
CA SER A 99 -15.94 -14.24 13.76
C SER A 99 -17.02 -15.34 13.64
N ALA A 100 -17.26 -15.85 12.43
CA ALA A 100 -18.22 -16.93 12.21
C ALA A 100 -17.75 -18.28 12.79
N SER A 101 -16.44 -18.45 13.07
CA SER A 101 -15.92 -19.61 13.79
C SER A 101 -15.84 -19.35 15.30
N LEU A 102 -16.98 -19.16 15.95
CA LEU A 102 -17.05 -19.17 17.42
C LEU A 102 -16.56 -20.53 17.94
N ARG A 103 -15.28 -20.62 18.27
CA ARG A 103 -14.74 -21.73 19.07
C ARG A 103 -15.40 -21.63 20.45
N THR A 104 -16.36 -22.49 20.71
CA THR A 104 -16.99 -22.63 22.02
C THR A 104 -15.91 -23.06 23.02
N ILE A 105 -15.56 -22.19 23.97
CA ILE A 105 -14.79 -22.60 25.13
C ILE A 105 -15.77 -23.36 26.04
N GLY A 106 -15.76 -24.69 25.93
CA GLY A 106 -16.48 -25.60 26.81
C GLY A 106 -15.48 -26.46 27.57
N PHE A 107 -15.74 -26.69 28.85
CA PHE A 107 -14.98 -27.65 29.63
C PHE A 107 -15.37 -29.07 29.20
N VAL A 108 -14.38 -29.90 28.86
CA VAL A 108 -14.60 -31.34 28.71
C VAL A 108 -14.79 -31.91 30.11
N GLN A 109 -15.96 -32.52 30.34
CA GLN A 109 -16.34 -33.13 31.61
C GLN A 109 -15.89 -34.59 31.66
#